data_AF-A0A562RN83-F1
#
_entry.id   AF-A0A562RN83-F1
#
_cell.length_a   1.000
_cell.length_b   1.000
_cell.length_c   1.000
_cell.angle_alpha   90.00
_cell.angle_beta   90.00
_cell.angle_gamma   90.00
#
_symmetry.space_group_name_H-M   'P 1'
#
loop_
_entity.id
_entity.type
_entity.pdbx_description
1 polymer ?
#
loop_
_entity_poly.entity_id
_entity_poly.type
_entity_poly.pdbx_seq_one_letter_code
_entity_poly.pdbx_strand_id
1 'polypeptide(L)'
;MLKSIVSAVGAALRAVFALAGGVLSVPGRLAAALFGGGSAPPAEDTPAVQDLVARLAAADAEEQDNWKRIADAIWHWCVESLIADGPVAVPSWLPRPVKAWLPGLTANEAETIVSAEKQAIQAHVRGLYGLPGVRKVQTLAPVKEWAPEPAQRQPAPVFAVDATCEAARRPA
;
A
#
# COMPACT_ATOMS: atom_id res chain seq x y z
N MET A 1 -0.73 -35.11 -0.43
CA MET A 1 -1.53 -34.03 -1.05
C MET A 1 -3.04 -34.28 -1.04
N LEU A 2 -3.54 -35.51 -0.88
CA LEU A 2 -4.99 -35.79 -0.71
C LEU A 2 -5.64 -35.16 0.55
N LYS A 3 -4.87 -34.86 1.59
CA LYS A 3 -5.38 -34.29 2.86
C LYS A 3 -5.82 -32.82 2.74
N SER A 4 -5.34 -32.08 1.73
CA SER A 4 -5.67 -30.66 1.56
C SER A 4 -7.03 -30.44 0.88
N ILE A 5 -7.50 -31.43 0.12
CA ILE A 5 -8.78 -31.34 -0.62
C ILE A 5 -9.96 -31.61 0.33
N VAL A 6 -9.81 -32.53 1.28
CA VAL A 6 -10.87 -32.87 2.25
C VAL A 6 -11.14 -31.72 3.23
N SER A 7 -10.13 -30.91 3.56
CA SER A 7 -10.31 -29.75 4.45
C SER A 7 -11.04 -28.57 3.79
N ALA A 8 -10.88 -28.39 2.48
CA ALA A 8 -11.57 -27.32 1.73
C ALA A 8 -13.06 -27.63 1.53
N VAL A 9 -13.41 -28.90 1.32
CA VAL A 9 -14.80 -29.35 1.17
C VAL A 9 -15.58 -29.23 2.50
N GLY A 10 -14.91 -29.47 3.63
CA GLY A 10 -15.53 -29.30 4.97
C GLY A 10 -15.90 -27.86 5.31
N ALA A 11 -15.11 -26.89 4.83
CA ALA A 11 -15.39 -25.46 5.03
C ALA A 11 -16.51 -24.96 4.10
N ALA A 12 -16.55 -25.44 2.85
CA ALA A 12 -17.60 -25.10 1.89
C ALA A 12 -18.98 -25.63 2.32
N LEU A 13 -19.05 -26.85 2.86
CA LEU A 13 -20.33 -27.41 3.36
C LEU A 13 -20.88 -26.65 4.57
N ARG A 14 -20.03 -26.14 5.47
CA ARG A 14 -20.47 -25.28 6.59
C ARG A 14 -21.03 -23.94 6.10
N ALA A 15 -20.43 -23.34 5.07
CA ALA A 15 -20.92 -22.08 4.49
C ALA A 15 -22.29 -22.26 3.80
N VAL A 16 -22.51 -23.39 3.12
CA VAL A 16 -23.80 -23.70 2.48
C VAL A 16 -24.90 -23.97 3.51
N PHE A 17 -24.61 -24.66 4.62
CA PHE A 17 -25.59 -24.84 5.70
C PHE A 17 -25.92 -23.55 6.46
N ALA A 18 -24.95 -22.64 6.61
CA ALA A 18 -25.19 -21.31 7.19
C ALA A 18 -26.08 -20.42 6.28
N LEU A 19 -25.92 -20.53 4.97
CA LEU A 19 -26.77 -19.84 3.99
C LEU A 19 -28.18 -20.46 3.88
N ALA A 20 -28.30 -21.78 3.97
CA ALA A 20 -29.60 -22.46 3.90
C ALA A 20 -30.53 -22.12 5.07
N GLY A 21 -29.99 -21.87 6.27
CA GLY A 21 -30.76 -21.38 7.42
C GLY A 21 -31.33 -19.97 7.22
N GLY A 22 -30.69 -19.13 6.41
CA GLY A 22 -31.17 -17.79 6.08
C GLY A 22 -32.32 -17.80 5.06
N VAL A 23 -32.24 -18.64 4.04
CA VAL A 23 -33.17 -18.63 2.90
C VAL A 23 -34.57 -19.16 3.25
N LEU A 24 -34.69 -20.10 4.19
CA LEU A 24 -35.99 -20.60 4.67
C LEU A 24 -36.80 -19.55 5.46
N SER A 25 -36.21 -18.42 5.84
CA SER A 25 -36.90 -17.34 6.57
C SER A 25 -37.31 -16.14 5.70
N VAL A 26 -36.97 -16.17 4.41
CA VAL A 26 -37.20 -15.05 3.47
C VAL A 26 -38.66 -14.92 2.99
N PRO A 27 -39.45 -15.99 2.73
CA PRO A 27 -40.80 -15.78 2.20
C PRO A 27 -41.74 -15.10 3.21
N GLY A 28 -41.54 -15.34 4.52
CA GLY A 28 -42.33 -14.68 5.57
C GLY A 28 -41.98 -13.20 5.76
N ARG A 29 -40.71 -12.81 5.54
CA ARG A 29 -40.25 -11.43 5.72
C ARG A 29 -40.73 -10.47 4.64
N LEU A 30 -40.90 -10.95 3.41
CA LEU A 30 -41.51 -10.16 2.33
C LEU A 30 -43.03 -9.96 2.54
N ALA A 31 -43.73 -10.96 3.08
CA ALA A 31 -45.14 -10.82 3.43
C ALA A 31 -45.36 -9.85 4.62
N ALA A 32 -44.48 -9.87 5.63
CA ALA A 32 -44.55 -8.93 6.76
C ALA A 32 -44.27 -7.47 6.35
N ALA A 33 -43.37 -7.24 5.38
CA ALA A 33 -43.06 -5.90 4.87
C ALA A 33 -44.23 -5.26 4.10
N LEU A 34 -45.08 -6.06 3.45
CA LEU A 34 -46.28 -5.57 2.74
C LEU A 34 -47.45 -5.22 3.68
N PHE A 35 -47.47 -5.75 4.90
CA PHE A 35 -48.50 -5.50 5.92
C PHE A 35 -48.05 -4.59 7.07
N GLY A 36 -46.98 -3.80 6.88
CA GLY A 36 -46.53 -2.81 7.88
C GLY A 36 -45.82 -3.40 9.10
N GLY A 37 -45.41 -4.68 9.04
CA GLY A 37 -44.54 -5.29 10.03
C GLY A 37 -43.10 -4.85 9.79
N GLY A 38 -42.74 -3.67 10.32
CA GLY A 38 -41.33 -3.28 10.42
C GLY A 38 -40.58 -4.39 11.14
N SER A 39 -39.67 -5.07 10.44
CA SER A 39 -38.79 -6.05 11.08
C SER A 39 -38.05 -5.31 12.17
N ALA A 40 -38.23 -5.75 13.42
CA ALA A 40 -37.39 -5.32 14.53
C ALA A 40 -35.92 -5.41 14.07
N PRO A 41 -35.06 -4.45 14.47
CA PRO A 41 -33.64 -4.52 14.18
C PRO A 41 -33.14 -5.92 14.55
N PRO A 42 -32.25 -6.53 13.74
CA PRO A 42 -31.77 -7.88 14.01
C PRO A 42 -31.36 -7.97 15.48
N ALA A 43 -31.86 -9.01 16.16
CA ALA A 43 -31.58 -9.25 17.57
C ALA A 43 -30.08 -9.07 17.82
N GLU A 44 -29.75 -8.36 18.90
CA GLU A 44 -28.38 -8.03 19.31
C GLU A 44 -27.41 -9.17 19.01
N ASP A 45 -26.26 -8.84 18.40
CA ASP A 45 -25.24 -9.82 18.04
C ASP A 45 -25.00 -10.77 19.21
N THR A 46 -25.21 -12.07 18.98
CA THR A 46 -24.97 -13.07 20.03
C THR A 46 -23.56 -12.90 20.61
N PRO A 47 -23.33 -13.21 21.90
CA PRO A 47 -22.01 -13.02 22.52
C PRO A 47 -20.89 -13.76 21.77
N ALA A 48 -21.21 -14.85 21.07
CA ALA A 48 -20.28 -15.56 20.20
C ALA A 48 -19.88 -14.76 18.95
N VAL A 49 -20.80 -14.00 18.35
CA VAL A 49 -20.52 -13.10 17.22
C VAL A 49 -19.68 -11.92 17.69
N GLN A 50 -19.98 -11.35 18.86
CA GLN A 50 -19.20 -10.25 19.44
C GLN A 50 -17.74 -10.68 19.72
N ASP A 51 -17.52 -11.87 20.27
CA ASP A 51 -16.17 -12.43 20.48
C ASP A 51 -15.42 -12.64 19.15
N LEU A 52 -16.11 -13.13 18.11
CA LEU A 52 -15.50 -13.27 16.78
C LEU A 52 -15.12 -11.92 16.17
N VAL A 53 -15.98 -10.90 16.29
CA VAL A 53 -15.69 -9.54 15.83
C VAL A 53 -14.49 -8.96 16.58
N ALA A 54 -14.43 -9.14 17.90
CA ALA A 54 -13.31 -8.67 18.71
C ALA A 54 -11.98 -9.35 18.32
N ARG A 55 -11.99 -10.67 18.08
CA ARG A 55 -10.81 -11.42 17.63
C ARG A 55 -10.36 -11.00 16.23
N LEU A 56 -11.30 -10.76 15.32
CA LEU A 56 -10.99 -10.27 13.98
C LEU A 56 -10.36 -8.88 14.03
N ALA A 57 -10.96 -7.95 14.80
CA ALA A 57 -10.41 -6.61 14.97
C ALA A 57 -9.00 -6.63 15.58
N ALA A 58 -8.73 -7.52 16.54
CA ALA A 58 -7.40 -7.68 17.11
C ALA A 58 -6.38 -8.21 16.09
N ALA A 59 -6.77 -9.20 15.27
CA ALA A 59 -5.91 -9.73 14.21
C ALA A 59 -5.62 -8.68 13.13
N ASP A 60 -6.63 -7.89 12.74
CA ASP A 60 -6.46 -6.81 11.76
C ASP A 60 -5.53 -5.72 12.27
N ALA A 61 -5.60 -5.38 13.56
CA ALA A 61 -4.70 -4.42 14.20
C ALA A 61 -3.25 -4.91 14.19
N GLU A 62 -3.02 -6.18 14.53
CA GLU A 62 -1.68 -6.78 14.48
C GLU A 62 -1.11 -6.79 13.05
N GLU A 63 -1.93 -7.12 12.06
CA GLU A 63 -1.53 -7.08 10.66
C GLU A 63 -1.14 -5.65 10.24
N GLN A 64 -1.92 -4.65 10.62
CA GLN A 64 -1.64 -3.24 10.34
C GLN A 64 -0.31 -2.78 10.95
N ASP A 65 -0.04 -3.14 12.19
CA ASP A 65 1.23 -2.82 12.86
C ASP A 65 2.44 -3.46 12.16
N ASN A 66 2.28 -4.71 11.71
CA ASN A 66 3.32 -5.38 10.94
C ASN A 66 3.61 -4.67 9.60
N TRP A 67 2.57 -4.24 8.88
CA TRP A 67 2.75 -3.49 7.63
C TRP A 67 3.39 -2.14 7.85
N LYS A 68 3.01 -1.43 8.92
CA LYS A 68 3.63 -0.18 9.31
C LYS A 68 5.12 -0.36 9.58
N ARG A 69 5.49 -1.39 10.33
CA ARG A 69 6.90 -1.72 10.62
C ARG A 69 7.69 -2.03 9.34
N ILE A 70 7.09 -2.76 8.39
CA ILE A 70 7.72 -3.06 7.09
C ILE A 70 7.95 -1.76 6.29
N ALA A 71 6.94 -0.89 6.22
CA ALA A 71 7.05 0.38 5.50
C ALA A 71 8.10 1.31 6.13
N ASP A 72 8.16 1.38 7.46
CA ASP A 72 9.20 2.12 8.17
C ASP A 72 10.60 1.60 7.84
N ALA A 73 10.78 0.27 7.84
CA ALA A 73 12.07 -0.32 7.51
C ALA A 73 12.50 -0.08 6.05
N ILE A 74 11.55 -0.11 5.12
CA ILE A 74 11.80 0.23 3.70
C ILE A 74 12.22 1.69 3.59
N TRP A 75 11.49 2.60 4.24
CA TRP A 75 11.81 4.02 4.22
C TRP A 75 13.22 4.30 4.77
N HIS A 76 13.57 3.72 5.93
CA HIS A 76 14.92 3.89 6.50
C HIS A 76 16.00 3.30 5.58
N TRP A 77 15.77 2.12 5.00
CA TRP A 77 16.71 1.53 4.05
C TRP A 77 16.92 2.42 2.81
N CYS A 78 15.86 3.05 2.29
CA CYS A 78 15.97 3.99 1.18
C CYS A 78 16.76 5.24 1.56
N VAL A 79 16.52 5.81 2.74
CA VAL A 79 17.30 6.96 3.26
C VAL A 79 18.77 6.60 3.41
N GLU A 80 19.08 5.46 4.03
CA GLU A 80 20.45 4.98 4.20
C GLU A 80 21.15 4.72 2.86
N SER A 81 20.42 4.15 1.89
CA SER A 81 20.96 3.90 0.55
C SER A 81 21.25 5.19 -0.22
N LEU A 82 20.40 6.22 -0.07
CA LEU A 82 20.65 7.55 -0.64
C LEU A 82 21.86 8.23 -0.02
N ILE A 83 22.04 8.12 1.30
CA ILE A 83 23.22 8.66 1.98
C ILE A 83 24.51 7.92 1.57
N ALA A 84 24.41 6.62 1.29
CA ALA A 84 25.54 5.78 0.87
C ALA A 84 25.78 5.78 -0.65
N ASP A 85 25.01 6.55 -1.42
CA ASP A 85 25.04 6.57 -2.90
C ASP A 85 24.89 5.17 -3.54
N GLY A 86 24.14 4.27 -2.90
CA GLY A 86 23.93 2.92 -3.41
C GLY A 86 23.24 1.96 -2.45
N PRO A 87 22.91 0.74 -2.91
CA PRO A 87 22.15 -0.22 -2.11
C PRO A 87 22.93 -0.69 -0.86
N VAL A 88 22.34 -0.51 0.33
CA VAL A 88 22.91 -1.00 1.60
C VAL A 88 22.37 -2.37 1.98
N ALA A 89 22.91 -2.96 3.05
CA ALA A 89 22.47 -4.26 3.56
C ALA A 89 20.98 -4.26 3.92
N VAL A 90 20.23 -5.20 3.34
CA VAL A 90 18.78 -5.32 3.59
C VAL A 90 18.52 -6.03 4.94
N PRO A 91 17.61 -5.51 5.79
CA PRO A 91 17.23 -6.19 7.02
C PRO A 91 16.74 -7.63 6.81
N SER A 92 17.31 -8.59 7.54
CA SER A 92 17.07 -10.03 7.34
C SER A 92 15.63 -10.47 7.65
N TRP A 93 14.97 -9.77 8.58
CA TRP A 93 13.60 -10.05 9.02
C TRP A 93 12.53 -9.60 8.02
N LEU A 94 12.88 -8.80 7.01
CA LEU A 94 11.92 -8.35 6.01
C LEU A 94 11.34 -9.53 5.21
N PRO A 95 10.10 -9.40 4.69
CA PRO A 95 9.50 -10.39 3.82
C PRO A 95 10.37 -10.67 2.60
N ARG A 96 10.43 -11.94 2.17
CA ARG A 96 11.24 -12.38 1.02
C ARG A 96 11.01 -11.56 -0.27
N PRO A 97 9.76 -11.20 -0.66
CA PRO A 97 9.54 -10.39 -1.86
C PRO A 97 10.20 -9.01 -1.74
N VAL A 98 10.08 -8.36 -0.58
CA VAL A 98 10.70 -7.05 -0.31
C VAL A 98 12.22 -7.15 -0.35
N LYS A 99 12.79 -8.22 0.24
CA LYS A 99 14.25 -8.45 0.23
C LYS A 99 14.83 -8.61 -1.16
N ALA A 100 14.08 -9.22 -2.08
CA ALA A 100 14.49 -9.39 -3.47
C ALA A 100 14.23 -8.14 -4.33
N TRP A 101 13.37 -7.25 -3.86
CA TRP A 101 12.98 -6.03 -4.56
C TRP A 101 13.91 -4.85 -4.23
N LEU A 102 14.18 -4.60 -2.95
CA LEU A 102 14.94 -3.43 -2.47
C LEU A 102 16.29 -3.24 -3.17
N PRO A 103 17.18 -4.26 -3.28
CA PRO A 103 18.49 -4.06 -3.91
C PRO A 103 18.45 -3.71 -5.39
N GLY A 104 17.30 -3.92 -6.04
CA GLY A 104 17.12 -3.62 -7.46
C GLY A 104 16.55 -2.24 -7.75
N LEU A 105 16.21 -1.46 -6.71
CA LEU A 105 15.70 -0.10 -6.85
C LEU A 105 16.78 0.84 -7.40
N THR A 106 16.37 1.87 -8.12
CA THR A 106 17.23 2.97 -8.55
C THR A 106 17.21 4.12 -7.53
N ALA A 107 18.17 5.04 -7.62
CA ALA A 107 18.20 6.23 -6.76
C ALA A 107 16.89 7.04 -6.85
N ASN A 108 16.40 7.32 -8.06
CA ASN A 108 15.13 8.05 -8.27
C ASN A 108 13.94 7.34 -7.62
N GLU A 109 13.90 6.01 -7.67
CA GLU A 109 12.83 5.24 -7.01
C GLU A 109 12.94 5.34 -5.48
N ALA A 110 14.15 5.26 -4.93
CA ALA A 110 14.39 5.44 -3.50
C ALA A 110 13.99 6.87 -3.05
N GLU A 111 14.33 7.91 -3.80
CA GLU A 111 13.88 9.29 -3.53
C GLU A 111 12.36 9.43 -3.55
N THR A 112 11.72 8.79 -4.54
CA THR A 112 10.25 8.78 -4.65
C THR A 112 9.61 8.09 -3.45
N ILE A 113 10.20 6.99 -2.96
CA ILE A 113 9.74 6.29 -1.75
C ILE A 113 9.95 7.16 -0.50
N VAL A 114 11.10 7.83 -0.37
CA VAL A 114 11.39 8.70 0.78
C VAL A 114 10.44 9.90 0.85
N SER A 115 10.06 10.43 -0.32
CA SER A 115 9.11 11.55 -0.46
C SER A 115 7.65 11.14 -0.30
N ALA A 116 7.33 9.85 -0.36
CA ALA A 116 5.98 9.34 -0.23
C ALA A 116 5.53 9.23 1.23
N GLU A 117 4.22 9.36 1.46
CA GLU A 117 3.64 9.08 2.76
C GLU A 117 3.77 7.60 3.13
N LYS A 118 4.00 7.31 4.41
CA LYS A 118 4.16 5.94 4.91
C LYS A 118 2.96 5.03 4.58
N GLN A 119 1.74 5.58 4.56
CA GLN A 119 0.54 4.83 4.18
C GLN A 119 0.56 4.41 2.70
N ALA A 120 1.08 5.27 1.82
CA ALA A 120 1.24 4.95 0.41
C ALA A 120 2.28 3.84 0.20
N ILE A 121 3.38 3.86 0.97
CA ILE A 121 4.39 2.79 0.97
C ILE A 121 3.76 1.47 1.44
N GLN A 122 2.97 1.48 2.52
CA GLN A 122 2.26 0.29 3.00
C GLN A 122 1.33 -0.29 1.91
N ALA A 123 0.50 0.56 1.31
CA ALA A 123 -0.42 0.15 0.26
C ALA A 123 0.32 -0.41 -0.97
N HIS A 124 1.48 0.18 -1.32
CA HIS A 124 2.32 -0.30 -2.40
C HIS A 124 2.89 -1.69 -2.16
N VAL A 125 3.45 -1.91 -0.97
CA VAL A 125 4.08 -3.18 -0.61
C VAL A 125 3.05 -4.31 -0.47
N ARG A 126 1.82 -3.96 -0.05
CA ARG A 126 0.68 -4.88 -0.03
C ARG A 126 0.12 -5.19 -1.43
N GLY A 127 0.56 -4.47 -2.46
CA GLY A 127 0.06 -4.61 -3.82
C GLY A 127 -1.34 -4.03 -4.04
N LEU A 128 -1.83 -3.17 -3.14
CA LEU A 128 -3.14 -2.52 -3.25
C LEU A 128 -3.12 -1.42 -4.31
N TYR A 129 -2.07 -0.58 -4.31
CA TYR A 129 -1.90 0.52 -5.28
C TYR A 129 -0.44 0.65 -5.73
N GLY A 130 -0.22 1.12 -6.95
CA GLY A 130 1.12 1.45 -7.43
C GLY A 130 1.58 2.80 -6.88
N LEU A 131 2.84 2.91 -6.46
CA LEU A 131 3.45 4.21 -6.19
C LEU A 131 3.98 4.76 -7.54
N PRO A 132 3.55 5.94 -7.98
CA PRO A 132 3.97 6.47 -9.28
C PRO A 132 5.48 6.68 -9.31
N GLY A 133 6.13 6.27 -10.40
CA GLY A 133 7.59 6.36 -10.52
C GLY A 133 8.36 5.22 -9.86
N VAL A 134 7.69 4.29 -9.17
CA VAL A 134 8.32 3.14 -8.51
C VAL A 134 7.82 1.83 -9.11
N ARG A 135 8.74 0.93 -9.46
CA ARG A 135 8.39 -0.41 -9.95
C ARG A 135 7.71 -1.23 -8.85
N LYS A 136 6.70 -2.01 -9.23
CA LYS A 136 5.96 -2.92 -8.34
C LYS A 136 6.90 -3.86 -7.58
N VAL A 137 6.50 -4.25 -6.37
CA VAL A 137 7.24 -5.21 -5.55
C VAL A 137 7.28 -6.57 -6.26
N GLN A 138 8.43 -6.84 -6.86
CA GLN A 138 8.76 -8.08 -7.55
C GLN A 138 10.25 -8.35 -7.40
N THR A 139 10.70 -9.57 -7.71
CA THR A 139 12.13 -9.86 -7.76
C THR A 139 12.79 -8.99 -8.82
N LEU A 140 13.75 -8.16 -8.41
CA LEU A 140 14.55 -7.33 -9.31
C LEU A 140 16.00 -7.82 -9.32
N ALA A 141 16.70 -7.58 -10.41
CA ALA A 141 18.14 -7.81 -10.44
C ALA A 141 18.81 -6.79 -9.51
N PRO A 142 19.68 -7.23 -8.59
CA PRO A 142 20.35 -6.32 -7.67
C PRO A 142 21.25 -5.37 -8.47
N VAL A 143 21.13 -4.08 -8.19
CA VAL A 143 21.99 -3.05 -8.75
C VAL A 143 23.23 -2.98 -7.86
N LYS A 144 24.43 -3.03 -8.46
CA LYS A 144 25.68 -3.02 -7.68
C LYS A 144 26.00 -1.61 -7.16
N GLU A 145 25.80 -0.61 -8.01
CA GLU A 145 26.05 0.81 -7.75
C GLU A 145 24.97 1.61 -8.49
N TRP A 146 24.44 2.65 -7.83
CA TRP A 146 23.52 3.56 -8.51
C TRP A 146 24.28 4.40 -9.52
N ALA A 147 23.66 4.65 -10.67
CA ALA A 147 24.26 5.52 -11.66
C ALA A 147 24.44 6.91 -11.04
N PRO A 148 25.61 7.56 -11.21
CA PRO A 148 25.83 8.89 -10.68
C PRO A 148 24.80 9.84 -11.27
N GLU A 149 24.31 10.77 -10.43
CA GLU A 149 23.38 11.80 -10.87
C GLU A 149 23.97 12.51 -12.10
N PRO A 150 23.21 12.67 -13.21
CA PRO A 150 23.74 13.35 -14.38
C PRO A 150 24.14 14.76 -13.98
N ALA A 151 25.43 15.10 -14.14
CA ALA A 151 25.97 16.41 -13.81
C ALA A 151 25.02 17.50 -14.32
N GLN A 152 24.52 18.32 -13.39
CA GLN A 152 23.56 19.38 -13.69
C GLN A 152 24.06 20.14 -14.91
N ARG A 153 23.26 20.13 -16.00
CA ARG A 153 23.56 20.96 -17.17
C ARG A 153 23.70 22.38 -16.66
N GLN A 154 24.89 22.96 -16.80
CA GLN A 154 25.10 24.37 -16.48
C GLN A 154 23.96 25.18 -17.09
N PRO A 155 23.33 26.09 -16.32
CA PRO A 155 22.31 26.96 -16.89
C PRO A 155 22.91 27.63 -18.12
N ALA A 156 22.20 27.55 -19.24
CA ALA A 156 22.63 28.22 -20.47
C ALA A 156 22.98 29.68 -20.11
N PRO A 157 24.11 30.22 -20.59
CA PRO A 157 24.50 31.59 -20.28
C PRO A 157 23.34 32.49 -20.68
N VAL A 158 22.70 33.08 -19.66
CA VAL A 158 21.64 34.06 -19.85
C VAL A 158 22.36 35.24 -20.50
N PHE A 159 22.20 35.40 -21.81
CA PHE A 159 22.65 36.61 -22.49
C PHE A 159 21.94 37.77 -21.81
N ALA A 160 22.69 38.54 -21.02
CA ALA A 160 22.23 39.80 -20.47
C ALA A 160 21.88 40.67 -21.68
N VAL A 161 20.58 40.84 -21.94
CA VAL A 161 20.12 41.87 -22.84
C VAL A 161 20.38 43.17 -22.10
N ASP A 162 21.44 43.87 -22.49
CA ASP A 162 21.74 45.22 -22.03
C ASP A 162 20.51 46.10 -22.28
N ALA A 163 19.75 46.35 -21.22
CA ALA A 163 18.73 47.38 -21.22
C ALA A 163 19.45 48.74 -21.17
N THR A 164 19.96 49.19 -22.32
CA THR A 164 20.39 50.58 -22.50
C THR A 164 19.20 51.49 -22.25
N CYS A 165 19.21 52.17 -21.10
CA CYS A 165 18.36 53.31 -20.81
C CYS A 165 18.59 54.40 -21.86
N GLU A 166 17.73 54.47 -22.87
CA GLU A 166 17.64 55.64 -23.73
C GLU A 166 16.80 56.71 -23.01
N ALA A 167 17.48 57.68 -22.40
CA ALA A 167 16.86 58.85 -21.80
C ALA A 167 16.23 59.70 -22.90
N ALA A 168 14.89 59.65 -23.01
CA ALA A 168 14.12 60.50 -23.90
C ALA A 168 14.38 61.99 -23.60
N ARG A 169 15.04 62.66 -24.55
CA ARG A 169 15.17 64.12 -24.61
C ARG A 169 13.78 64.74 -24.73
N ARG A 170 13.42 65.66 -23.83
CA ARG A 170 12.28 66.57 -24.02
C ARG A 170 12.69 67.73 -24.95
N PRO A 171 11.93 68.07 -26.00
CA PRO A 171 12.09 69.33 -26.70
C PRO A 171 11.47 70.50 -25.90
N ALA A 172 12.09 71.67 -26.05
CA ALA A 172 11.65 72.96 -25.51
C ALA A 172 10.53 73.60 -26.34
#